data_AF-N6TZ88-F1
#
_entry.id   AF-N6TZ88-F1
#
_cell.length_a   1.000
_cell.length_b   1.000
_cell.length_c   1.000
_cell.angle_alpha   90.00
_cell.angle_beta   90.00
_cell.angle_gamma   90.00
#
_symmetry.space_group_name_H-M   'P 1'
#
loop_
_entity.id
_entity.type
_entity.pdbx_description
1 polymer ?
#
loop_
_entity_poly.entity_id
_entity_poly.type
_entity_poly.pdbx_seq_one_letter_code
_entity_poly.pdbx_strand_id
1 'polypeptide(L)'
;MTCENLLEKLNGLHRAEVLPLVGLLVELADRILERPDNASLRKVESNQGTGRTLLQSEAGLFALEAMGFEKVGVGQFLRQDADLTKLSRVKEILVKFQKSESNQENPFRLLLEPCAEIDQQCNPPIRPIVLPPVTFHHTQHFFARIERIFHQCLRYESPELLARARQLVPVIELELAAQSRFRVLQKQSKLNQVELPVSIQEMLILELLRWFKEDFFTWVDSPLCENCQGESTFSHMATDPNLNAYTKRVE
;
A
#
# COMPACT_ATOMS: atom_id res chain seq x y z
N MET A 1 -16.52 6.70 11.17
CA MET A 1 -16.25 5.47 10.40
C MET A 1 -15.36 5.82 9.24
N THR A 2 -14.21 5.15 9.12
CA THR A 2 -13.18 5.47 8.13
C THR A 2 -13.43 4.70 6.84
N CYS A 3 -13.12 5.32 5.69
CA CYS A 3 -13.25 4.68 4.38
C CYS A 3 -12.32 3.46 4.22
N GLU A 4 -11.28 3.35 5.06
CA GLU A 4 -10.37 2.20 5.14
C GLU A 4 -11.11 0.91 5.54
N ASN A 5 -11.96 0.99 6.57
CA ASN A 5 -12.76 -0.14 7.04
C ASN A 5 -13.77 -0.63 5.99
N LEU A 6 -14.17 0.25 5.05
CA LEU A 6 -15.08 -0.08 3.97
C LEU A 6 -14.40 -0.99 2.94
N LEU A 7 -13.18 -0.64 2.53
CA LEU A 7 -12.41 -1.42 1.57
C LEU A 7 -12.00 -2.78 2.14
N GLU A 8 -11.66 -2.84 3.43
CA GLU A 8 -11.40 -4.12 4.11
C GLU A 8 -12.62 -5.06 4.09
N LYS A 9 -13.81 -4.54 4.37
CA LYS A 9 -15.06 -5.34 4.33
C LYS A 9 -15.44 -5.76 2.92
N LEU A 10 -15.18 -4.92 1.91
CA LEU A 10 -15.42 -5.28 0.50
C LEU A 10 -14.43 -6.34 0.01
N ASN A 11 -13.17 -6.30 0.45
CA ASN A 11 -12.17 -7.34 0.13
C ASN A 11 -12.43 -8.69 0.83
N GLY A 12 -13.24 -8.71 1.90
CA GLY A 12 -13.66 -9.93 2.57
C GLY A 12 -14.77 -10.71 1.86
N LEU A 13 -15.42 -10.13 0.84
CA LEU A 13 -16.46 -10.77 0.05
C LEU A 13 -15.89 -11.65 -1.06
N HIS A 14 -16.69 -12.62 -1.52
CA HIS A 14 -16.29 -13.45 -2.67
C HIS A 14 -16.18 -12.58 -3.93
N ARG A 15 -15.12 -12.78 -4.72
CA ARG A 15 -14.79 -11.93 -5.89
C ARG A 15 -15.94 -11.77 -6.90
N ALA A 16 -16.80 -12.79 -7.01
CA ALA A 16 -17.98 -12.77 -7.87
C ALA A 16 -19.10 -11.82 -7.40
N GLU A 17 -19.10 -11.42 -6.12
CA GLU A 17 -20.14 -10.60 -5.48
C GLU A 17 -19.68 -9.14 -5.29
N VAL A 18 -18.37 -8.90 -5.23
CA VAL A 18 -17.78 -7.58 -5.01
C VAL A 18 -18.09 -6.60 -6.14
N LEU A 19 -17.79 -6.97 -7.39
CA LEU A 19 -17.99 -6.08 -8.54
C LEU A 19 -19.46 -5.69 -8.76
N PRO A 20 -20.44 -6.63 -8.69
CA PRO A 20 -21.85 -6.28 -8.75
C PRO A 20 -22.30 -5.35 -7.60
N LEU A 21 -21.83 -5.58 -6.37
CA LEU A 21 -22.16 -4.75 -5.22
C LEU A 21 -21.62 -3.32 -5.37
N VAL A 22 -20.35 -3.19 -5.76
CA VAL A 22 -19.70 -1.89 -5.99
C VAL A 22 -20.41 -1.12 -7.10
N GLY A 23 -20.76 -1.78 -8.21
CA GLY A 23 -21.51 -1.17 -9.31
C GLY A 23 -22.87 -0.62 -8.87
N LEU A 24 -23.62 -1.38 -8.07
CA LEU A 24 -24.91 -0.95 -7.54
C LEU A 24 -24.81 0.25 -6.59
N LEU A 25 -23.77 0.28 -5.75
CA LEU A 25 -23.50 1.39 -4.83
C LEU A 25 -23.13 2.67 -5.58
N VAL A 26 -22.30 2.56 -6.63
CA VAL A 26 -21.94 3.71 -7.49
C VAL A 26 -23.17 4.24 -8.22
N GLU A 27 -23.97 3.37 -8.85
CA GLU A 27 -25.21 3.76 -9.56
C GLU A 27 -26.25 4.39 -8.62
N LEU A 28 -26.31 3.93 -7.37
CA LEU A 28 -27.16 4.53 -6.35
C LEU A 28 -26.67 5.92 -5.94
N ALA A 29 -25.36 6.08 -5.74
CA ALA A 29 -24.76 7.39 -5.44
C ALA A 29 -24.95 8.37 -6.61
N ASP A 30 -24.77 7.94 -7.85
CA ASP A 30 -25.00 8.74 -9.06
C ASP A 30 -26.43 9.27 -9.13
N ARG A 31 -27.43 8.40 -8.96
CA ARG A 31 -28.84 8.81 -9.00
C ARG A 31 -29.20 9.87 -7.96
N ILE A 32 -28.61 9.78 -6.77
CA ILE A 32 -28.87 10.74 -5.68
C ILE A 32 -28.13 12.06 -5.94
N LEU A 33 -26.91 12.03 -6.48
CA LEU A 33 -26.15 13.23 -6.84
C LEU A 33 -26.77 13.97 -8.04
N GLU A 34 -27.32 13.24 -9.01
CA GLU A 34 -28.01 13.84 -10.17
C GLU A 34 -29.36 14.45 -9.81
N ARG A 35 -30.07 13.90 -8.80
CA ARG A 35 -31.41 14.35 -8.38
C ARG A 35 -31.53 14.40 -6.86
N PRO A 36 -30.89 15.39 -6.20
CA PRO A 36 -30.82 15.45 -4.75
C PRO A 36 -32.19 15.66 -4.09
N ASP A 37 -33.14 16.32 -4.75
CA ASP A 37 -34.45 16.65 -4.19
C ASP A 37 -35.44 15.46 -4.17
N ASN A 38 -35.11 14.36 -4.86
CA ASN A 38 -36.02 13.24 -5.00
C ASN A 38 -35.93 12.28 -3.81
N ALA A 39 -36.89 12.40 -2.89
CA ALA A 39 -36.98 11.57 -1.67
C ALA A 39 -37.10 10.06 -1.95
N SER A 40 -37.62 9.65 -3.12
CA SER A 40 -37.74 8.22 -3.48
C SER A 40 -36.41 7.55 -3.76
N LEU A 41 -35.39 8.30 -4.21
CA LEU A 41 -34.04 7.77 -4.49
C LEU A 41 -33.19 7.62 -3.23
N ARG A 42 -33.57 8.34 -2.16
CA ARG A 42 -32.90 8.32 -0.86
C ARG A 42 -33.39 7.18 0.06
N LYS A 43 -34.28 6.32 -0.44
CA LYS A 43 -34.82 5.15 0.27
C LYS A 43 -34.36 3.86 -0.40
N VAL A 44 -33.69 3.01 0.36
CA VAL A 44 -33.32 1.65 -0.05
C VAL A 44 -34.26 0.68 0.66
N GLU A 45 -35.27 0.21 -0.07
CA GLU A 45 -36.21 -0.79 0.42
C GLU A 45 -35.72 -2.22 0.20
N SER A 46 -36.06 -3.11 1.13
CA SER A 46 -35.89 -4.55 1.00
C SER A 46 -36.94 -5.10 0.03
N ASN A 47 -36.66 -5.06 -1.27
CA ASN A 47 -37.41 -5.81 -2.27
C ASN A 47 -36.53 -6.91 -2.88
N GLN A 48 -37.15 -8.05 -3.20
CA GLN A 48 -36.47 -9.29 -3.62
C GLN A 48 -36.02 -9.23 -5.09
N GLY A 49 -35.07 -8.35 -5.40
CA GLY A 49 -34.31 -8.37 -6.65
C GLY A 49 -32.88 -8.85 -6.39
N THR A 50 -32.31 -9.64 -7.31
CA THR A 50 -30.97 -10.27 -7.19
C THR A 50 -29.85 -9.28 -6.85
N GLY A 51 -29.94 -8.03 -7.32
CA GLY A 51 -28.99 -6.97 -6.95
C GLY A 51 -29.22 -6.36 -5.56
N ARG A 52 -30.46 -6.29 -5.09
CA ARG A 52 -30.80 -5.67 -3.80
C ARG A 52 -30.54 -6.57 -2.59
N THR A 53 -30.44 -7.89 -2.79
CA THR A 53 -29.96 -8.82 -1.76
C THR A 53 -28.50 -8.55 -1.39
N LEU A 54 -27.65 -8.16 -2.36
CA LEU A 54 -26.24 -7.83 -2.11
C LEU A 54 -26.09 -6.57 -1.25
N LEU A 55 -26.96 -5.58 -1.43
CA LEU A 55 -27.01 -4.37 -0.57
C LEU A 55 -27.42 -4.69 0.87
N GLN A 56 -28.04 -5.85 1.12
CA GLN A 56 -28.40 -6.35 2.45
C GLN A 56 -27.32 -7.21 3.09
N SER A 57 -26.24 -7.54 2.36
CA SER A 57 -25.07 -8.19 2.95
C SER A 57 -24.41 -7.29 3.99
N GLU A 58 -23.67 -7.86 4.93
CA GLU A 58 -22.97 -7.10 5.98
C GLU A 58 -22.07 -6.00 5.39
N ALA A 59 -21.43 -6.26 4.25
CA ALA A 59 -20.60 -5.30 3.54
C ALA A 59 -21.43 -4.21 2.83
N GLY A 60 -22.58 -4.57 2.25
CA GLY A 60 -23.51 -3.61 1.62
C GLY A 60 -24.12 -2.63 2.63
N LEU A 61 -24.54 -3.13 3.80
CA LEU A 61 -25.03 -2.31 4.91
C LEU A 61 -23.95 -1.32 5.37
N PHE A 62 -22.72 -1.81 5.53
CA PHE A 62 -21.58 -0.98 5.95
C PHE A 62 -21.24 0.10 4.91
N ALA A 63 -21.32 -0.23 3.62
CA ALA A 63 -21.09 0.71 2.54
C ALA A 63 -22.12 1.84 2.51
N LEU A 64 -23.39 1.51 2.71
CA LEU A 64 -24.46 2.49 2.75
C LEU A 64 -24.34 3.38 4.00
N GLU A 65 -23.98 2.81 5.14
CA GLU A 65 -23.72 3.61 6.35
C GLU A 65 -22.52 4.56 6.16
N ALA A 66 -21.45 4.11 5.48
CA ALA A 66 -20.32 4.95 5.11
C ALA A 66 -20.71 6.08 4.14
N MET A 67 -21.65 5.82 3.24
CA MET A 67 -22.26 6.83 2.37
C MET A 67 -23.17 7.83 3.11
N GLY A 68 -23.50 7.56 4.37
CA GLY A 68 -24.34 8.41 5.21
C GLY A 68 -25.80 7.97 5.32
N PHE A 69 -26.14 6.76 4.86
CA PHE A 69 -27.46 6.19 5.10
C PHE A 69 -27.62 5.78 6.56
N GLU A 70 -28.77 6.08 7.12
CA GLU A 70 -29.17 5.68 8.46
C GLU A 70 -30.13 4.49 8.38
N LYS A 71 -30.00 3.56 9.33
CA LYS A 71 -30.89 2.42 9.46
C LYS A 71 -32.18 2.86 10.15
N VAL A 72 -33.29 2.87 9.42
CA VAL A 72 -34.62 3.18 9.98
C VAL A 72 -35.54 1.98 9.76
N GLY A 73 -35.77 1.21 10.82
CA GLY A 73 -36.59 -0.01 10.77
C GLY A 73 -35.98 -1.10 9.88
N VAL A 74 -36.71 -1.48 8.83
CA VAL A 74 -36.34 -2.57 7.88
C VAL A 74 -35.61 -2.07 6.63
N GLY A 75 -35.43 -0.75 6.49
CA GLY A 75 -34.81 -0.12 5.33
C GLY A 75 -33.72 0.87 5.71
N GLN A 76 -33.06 1.41 4.69
CA GLN A 76 -32.02 2.42 4.86
C GLN A 76 -32.40 3.71 4.17
N PHE A 77 -32.11 4.82 4.83
CA PHE A 77 -32.59 6.13 4.43
C PHE A 77 -31.49 7.17 4.54
N LEU A 78 -31.35 7.98 3.50
CA LEU A 78 -30.48 9.16 3.53
C LEU A 78 -31.37 10.38 3.82
N ARG A 79 -31.04 11.14 4.88
CA ARG A 79 -31.82 12.34 5.22
C ARG A 79 -31.79 13.36 4.08
N GLN A 80 -32.84 14.15 3.94
CA GLN A 80 -32.94 15.15 2.86
C GLN A 80 -32.00 16.34 3.09
N ASP A 81 -31.67 16.63 4.35
CA ASP A 81 -30.69 17.62 4.80
C ASP A 81 -29.26 17.05 4.96
N ALA A 82 -29.03 15.80 4.58
CA ALA A 82 -27.72 15.17 4.71
C ALA A 82 -26.69 15.80 3.76
N ASP A 83 -25.49 16.03 4.28
CA ASP A 83 -24.35 16.50 3.50
C ASP A 83 -23.89 15.41 2.51
N LEU A 84 -23.99 15.73 1.22
CA LEU A 84 -23.65 14.84 0.11
C LEU A 84 -22.13 14.70 -0.13
N THR A 85 -21.29 15.47 0.59
CA THR A 85 -19.83 15.33 0.50
C THR A 85 -19.36 13.92 0.84
N LYS A 86 -19.99 13.27 1.84
CA LYS A 86 -19.70 11.88 2.23
C LYS A 86 -20.07 10.90 1.12
N LEU A 87 -21.23 11.09 0.50
CA LEU A 87 -21.70 10.27 -0.62
C LEU A 87 -20.76 10.38 -1.82
N SER A 88 -20.34 11.60 -2.18
CA SER A 88 -19.36 11.85 -3.27
C SER A 88 -18.01 11.20 -2.97
N ARG A 89 -17.51 11.38 -1.75
CA ARG A 89 -16.22 10.81 -1.33
C ARG A 89 -16.21 9.29 -1.41
N VAL A 90 -17.26 8.63 -0.92
CA VAL A 90 -17.35 7.16 -0.97
C VAL A 90 -17.55 6.67 -2.41
N LYS A 91 -18.33 7.37 -3.24
CA LYS A 91 -18.46 7.06 -4.66
C LYS A 91 -17.11 7.10 -5.38
N GLU A 92 -16.30 8.13 -5.17
CA GLU A 92 -14.97 8.24 -5.80
C GLU A 92 -14.07 7.05 -5.43
N ILE A 93 -14.10 6.62 -4.16
CA ILE A 93 -13.34 5.46 -3.68
C ILE A 93 -13.81 4.17 -4.37
N LEU A 94 -15.12 3.97 -4.48
CA LEU A 94 -15.71 2.80 -5.13
C LEU A 94 -15.42 2.76 -6.64
N VAL A 95 -15.46 3.91 -7.32
CA VAL A 95 -15.11 4.01 -8.75
C VAL A 95 -13.63 3.70 -8.97
N LYS A 96 -12.74 4.19 -8.09
CA LYS A 96 -11.31 3.84 -8.13
C LYS A 96 -11.11 2.33 -7.92
N PHE A 97 -11.80 1.75 -6.95
CA PHE A 97 -11.77 0.31 -6.66
C PHE A 97 -12.27 -0.56 -7.83
N GLN A 98 -13.34 -0.13 -8.52
CA GLN A 98 -13.88 -0.83 -9.69
C GLN A 98 -12.90 -0.86 -10.87
N LYS A 99 -12.14 0.23 -11.05
CA LYS A 99 -11.09 0.34 -12.08
C LYS A 99 -9.88 -0.55 -11.76
N SER A 100 -9.49 -0.70 -10.48
CA SER A 100 -8.38 -1.58 -10.10
C SER A 100 -8.71 -3.07 -10.29
N GLU A 101 -9.92 -3.51 -9.93
CA GLU A 101 -10.32 -4.93 -10.10
C GLU A 101 -10.38 -5.36 -11.57
N SER A 102 -10.74 -4.44 -12.49
CA SER A 102 -10.81 -4.75 -13.94
C SER A 102 -9.44 -4.94 -14.60
N ASN A 103 -8.36 -4.43 -13.99
CA ASN A 103 -7.00 -4.51 -14.52
C ASN A 103 -6.15 -5.65 -13.96
N GLN A 104 -6.70 -6.50 -13.07
CA GLN A 104 -5.91 -7.47 -12.27
C GLN A 104 -4.74 -6.81 -11.50
N GLU A 105 -4.79 -5.51 -11.22
CA GLU A 105 -3.84 -4.85 -10.32
C GLU A 105 -4.42 -4.82 -8.91
N ASN A 106 -3.56 -5.11 -7.93
CA ASN A 106 -3.90 -5.20 -6.51
C ASN A 106 -4.57 -3.89 -6.03
N PRO A 107 -5.83 -3.91 -5.54
CA PRO A 107 -6.61 -2.72 -5.20
C PRO A 107 -6.01 -1.85 -4.08
N PHE A 108 -4.96 -2.32 -3.39
CA PHE A 108 -4.21 -1.54 -2.40
C PHE A 108 -3.28 -0.48 -3.00
N ARG A 109 -3.04 -0.50 -4.31
CA ARG A 109 -2.27 0.55 -5.01
C ARG A 109 -2.96 1.93 -5.01
N LEU A 110 -4.18 2.04 -4.46
CA LEU A 110 -4.99 3.26 -4.39
C LEU A 110 -4.90 3.99 -3.04
N LEU A 111 -4.35 3.38 -2.00
CA LEU A 111 -3.92 4.11 -0.78
C LEU A 111 -2.54 4.71 -0.95
N LEU A 112 -1.76 4.15 -1.88
CA LEU A 112 -0.73 4.90 -2.55
C LEU A 112 -1.44 5.84 -3.53
N GLU A 113 -1.58 7.12 -3.17
CA GLU A 113 -1.19 8.09 -4.19
C GLU A 113 0.18 7.59 -4.67
N PRO A 114 0.40 7.33 -5.97
CA PRO A 114 1.76 7.34 -6.39
C PRO A 114 2.24 8.72 -5.96
N CYS A 115 3.26 8.74 -5.12
CA CYS A 115 4.23 9.81 -5.07
C CYS A 115 4.89 9.97 -6.47
N ALA A 116 4.10 9.98 -7.56
CA ALA A 116 4.44 10.38 -8.91
C ALA A 116 4.34 11.91 -9.05
N GLU A 117 3.85 12.59 -8.02
CA GLU A 117 4.16 13.99 -7.74
C GLU A 117 5.02 14.11 -6.47
N ILE A 118 6.04 13.25 -6.29
CA ILE A 118 7.27 13.79 -5.70
C ILE A 118 7.86 14.64 -6.80
N ASP A 119 7.45 15.90 -6.76
CA ASP A 119 8.14 17.02 -7.37
C ASP A 119 9.64 16.70 -7.39
N GLN A 120 10.22 16.61 -8.59
CA GLN A 120 11.65 16.38 -8.81
C GLN A 120 12.52 17.46 -8.13
N GLN A 121 11.89 18.43 -7.48
CA GLN A 121 12.46 19.54 -6.75
C GLN A 121 12.83 19.28 -5.27
N CYS A 122 12.44 18.16 -4.63
CA CYS A 122 12.59 18.02 -3.17
C CYS A 122 13.11 16.67 -2.63
N ASN A 123 13.85 15.88 -3.42
CA ASN A 123 14.76 14.91 -2.80
C ASN A 123 16.10 15.60 -2.51
N PRO A 124 16.37 16.08 -1.27
CA PRO A 124 17.68 16.63 -0.98
C PRO A 124 18.74 15.57 -1.30
N PRO A 125 19.86 15.96 -1.93
CA PRO A 125 20.93 15.03 -2.25
C PRO A 125 21.31 14.29 -0.97
N ILE A 126 21.25 12.95 -1.01
CA ILE A 126 21.55 12.09 0.13
C ILE A 126 23.01 12.37 0.50
N ARG A 127 23.21 13.16 1.56
CA ARG A 127 24.55 13.50 2.01
C ARG A 127 25.21 12.23 2.56
N PRO A 128 26.50 12.01 2.27
CA PRO A 128 27.22 10.88 2.85
C PRO A 128 27.19 10.99 4.37
N ILE A 129 26.89 9.87 5.03
CA ILE A 129 26.84 9.78 6.48
C ILE A 129 28.26 9.96 7.01
N VAL A 130 28.45 10.97 7.86
CA VAL A 130 29.71 11.14 8.58
C VAL A 130 29.68 10.20 9.78
N LEU A 131 30.31 9.04 9.62
CA LEU A 131 30.53 8.14 10.73
C LEU A 131 31.64 8.69 11.65
N PRO A 132 31.67 8.34 12.94
CA PRO A 132 32.80 8.67 13.81
C PRO A 132 34.12 8.22 13.19
N PRO A 133 35.25 8.91 13.40
CA PRO A 133 36.52 8.49 12.84
C PRO A 133 36.89 7.06 13.28
N VAL A 134 37.30 6.22 12.31
CA VAL A 134 37.74 4.85 12.60
C VAL A 134 39.14 4.89 13.17
N THR A 135 39.30 4.50 14.43
CA THR A 135 40.60 4.13 14.97
C THR A 135 40.79 2.64 14.72
N PHE A 136 41.62 2.30 13.72
CA PHE A 136 42.01 0.90 13.53
C PHE A 136 43.01 0.54 14.62
N HIS A 137 42.66 -0.41 15.48
CA HIS A 137 43.55 -0.87 16.55
C HIS A 137 44.47 -2.00 16.06
N HIS A 138 44.14 -2.62 14.93
CA HIS A 138 44.87 -3.75 14.39
C HIS A 138 45.45 -3.47 13.00
N THR A 139 46.74 -3.79 12.83
CA THR A 139 47.44 -3.71 11.53
C THR A 139 47.26 -4.97 10.68
N GLN A 140 46.84 -6.08 11.31
CA GLN A 140 46.55 -7.33 10.61
C GLN A 140 45.29 -7.20 9.76
N HIS A 141 45.39 -7.57 8.48
CA HIS A 141 44.33 -7.39 7.48
C HIS A 141 42.97 -7.98 7.90
N PHE A 142 42.96 -9.16 8.52
CA PHE A 142 41.73 -9.79 8.99
C PHE A 142 41.01 -8.94 10.05
N PHE A 143 41.72 -8.50 11.08
CA PHE A 143 41.15 -7.68 12.15
C PHE A 143 40.77 -6.28 11.67
N ALA A 144 41.60 -5.65 10.83
CA ALA A 144 41.26 -4.39 10.18
C ALA A 144 39.97 -4.50 9.33
N ARG A 145 39.75 -5.65 8.67
CA ARG A 145 38.51 -5.92 7.94
C ARG A 145 37.30 -6.03 8.87
N ILE A 146 37.43 -6.70 10.02
CA ILE A 146 36.37 -6.78 11.03
C ILE A 146 36.02 -5.39 11.54
N GLU A 147 37.01 -4.60 11.96
CA GLU A 147 36.82 -3.22 12.43
C GLU A 147 36.10 -2.37 11.39
N ARG A 148 36.48 -2.49 10.11
CA ARG A 148 35.83 -1.79 9.01
C ARG A 148 34.37 -2.20 8.83
N ILE A 149 34.06 -3.50 8.86
CA ILE A 149 32.67 -3.98 8.71
C ILE A 149 31.82 -3.52 9.91
N PHE A 150 32.35 -3.67 11.13
CA PHE A 150 31.69 -3.21 12.34
C PHE A 150 31.35 -1.72 12.25
N HIS A 151 32.33 -0.91 11.87
CA HIS A 151 32.14 0.52 11.67
C HIS A 151 31.13 0.85 10.58
N GLN A 152 31.15 0.11 9.46
CA GLN A 152 30.15 0.26 8.41
C GLN A 152 28.74 -0.05 8.91
N CYS A 153 28.55 -1.04 9.78
CA CYS A 153 27.24 -1.38 10.35
C CYS A 153 26.67 -0.27 11.23
N LEU A 154 27.51 0.55 11.88
CA LEU A 154 27.05 1.69 12.69
C LEU A 154 26.20 2.70 11.88
N ARG A 155 26.30 2.70 10.55
CA ARG A 155 25.41 3.50 9.69
C ARG A 155 23.94 3.18 9.93
N TYR A 156 23.60 1.92 10.21
CA TYR A 156 22.22 1.48 10.38
C TYR A 156 21.62 1.93 11.72
N GLU A 157 22.45 2.38 12.66
CA GLU A 157 22.03 2.94 13.94
C GLU A 157 21.73 4.44 13.89
N SER A 158 21.98 5.10 12.75
CA SER A 158 21.69 6.52 12.60
C SER A 158 20.18 6.79 12.72
N PRO A 159 19.73 7.63 13.67
CA PRO A 159 18.31 7.88 13.89
C PRO A 159 17.66 8.58 12.68
N GLU A 160 18.39 9.44 11.99
CA GLU A 160 17.89 10.14 10.80
C GLU A 160 17.63 9.18 9.64
N LEU A 161 18.54 8.21 9.42
CA LEU A 161 18.35 7.19 8.39
C LEU A 161 17.27 6.20 8.74
N LEU A 162 17.17 5.81 10.01
CA LEU A 162 16.08 4.94 10.49
C LEU A 162 14.73 5.62 10.32
N ALA A 163 14.62 6.91 10.64
CA ALA A 163 13.41 7.69 10.43
C ALA A 163 13.05 7.76 8.93
N ARG A 164 14.03 8.06 8.07
CA ARG A 164 13.82 8.08 6.62
C ARG A 164 13.43 6.70 6.06
N ALA A 165 14.10 5.64 6.49
CA ALA A 165 13.77 4.28 6.08
C ALA A 165 12.34 3.92 6.49
N ARG A 166 11.91 4.26 7.72
CA ARG A 166 10.54 4.05 8.20
C ARG A 166 9.49 4.85 7.43
N GLN A 167 9.85 5.99 6.83
CA GLN A 167 8.94 6.74 5.96
C GLN A 167 8.75 6.06 4.60
N LEU A 168 9.75 5.32 4.12
CA LEU A 168 9.70 4.62 2.84
C LEU A 168 9.10 3.21 2.96
N VAL A 169 9.35 2.53 4.07
CA VAL A 169 8.84 1.17 4.31
C VAL A 169 7.38 1.24 4.74
N PRO A 170 6.44 0.56 4.04
CA PRO A 170 5.03 0.54 4.39
C PRO A 170 4.76 -0.43 5.56
N VAL A 171 5.24 -0.09 6.76
CA VAL A 171 5.25 -0.99 7.93
C VAL A 171 3.86 -1.55 8.26
N ILE A 172 2.83 -0.69 8.25
CA ILE A 172 1.45 -1.09 8.59
C ILE A 172 0.93 -2.13 7.59
N GLU A 173 1.19 -1.93 6.29
CA GLU A 173 0.75 -2.86 5.24
C GLU A 173 1.44 -4.22 5.37
N LEU A 174 2.75 -4.21 5.64
CA LEU A 174 3.52 -5.43 5.86
C LEU A 174 3.03 -6.19 7.09
N GLU A 175 2.68 -5.49 8.18
CA GLU A 175 2.11 -6.10 9.39
C GLU A 175 0.73 -6.72 9.13
N LEU A 176 -0.15 -6.01 8.41
CA LEU A 176 -1.48 -6.53 8.06
C LEU A 176 -1.37 -7.73 7.10
N ALA A 177 -0.50 -7.65 6.10
CA ALA A 177 -0.21 -8.75 5.18
C ALA A 177 0.33 -9.97 5.94
N ALA A 178 1.27 -9.77 6.87
CA ALA A 178 1.82 -10.83 7.69
C ALA A 178 0.75 -11.48 8.56
N GLN A 179 -0.09 -10.68 9.24
CA GLN A 179 -1.19 -11.19 10.05
C GLN A 179 -2.21 -11.99 9.24
N SER A 180 -2.58 -11.52 8.04
CA SER A 180 -3.55 -12.21 7.19
C SER A 180 -3.03 -13.58 6.74
N ARG A 181 -1.80 -13.65 6.24
CA ARG A 181 -1.14 -14.90 5.82
C ARG A 181 -0.91 -15.84 6.99
N PHE A 182 -0.48 -15.31 8.13
CA PHE A 182 -0.33 -16.08 9.35
C PHE A 182 -1.65 -16.72 9.80
N ARG A 183 -2.78 -16.00 9.75
CA ARG A 183 -4.11 -16.54 10.07
C ARG A 183 -4.53 -17.67 9.13
N VAL A 184 -4.20 -17.57 7.84
CA VAL A 184 -4.47 -18.65 6.86
C VAL A 184 -3.68 -19.90 7.24
N LEU A 185 -2.38 -19.75 7.50
CA LEU A 185 -1.52 -20.87 7.91
C LEU A 185 -1.99 -21.49 9.23
N GLN A 186 -2.39 -20.67 10.21
CA GLN A 186 -2.96 -21.15 11.47
C GLN A 186 -4.22 -22.00 11.26
N LYS A 187 -5.12 -21.59 10.36
CA LYS A 187 -6.33 -22.36 10.04
C LYS A 187 -5.96 -23.71 9.41
N GLN A 188 -5.02 -23.72 8.47
CA GLN A 188 -4.55 -24.94 7.81
C GLN A 188 -3.83 -25.89 8.78
N SER A 189 -2.96 -25.36 9.64
CA SER A 189 -2.28 -26.10 10.70
C SER A 189 -3.28 -26.77 11.65
N LYS A 190 -4.32 -26.04 12.10
CA LYS A 190 -5.39 -26.60 12.94
C LYS A 190 -6.19 -27.71 12.24
N LEU A 191 -6.52 -27.53 10.96
CA LEU A 191 -7.24 -28.54 10.17
C LEU A 191 -6.42 -29.82 10.00
N ASN A 192 -5.12 -29.68 9.76
CA ASN A 192 -4.21 -30.80 9.55
C ASN A 192 -3.64 -31.40 10.84
N GLN A 193 -3.97 -30.82 12.01
CA GLN A 193 -3.38 -31.18 13.32
C GLN A 193 -1.84 -31.14 13.33
N VAL A 194 -1.24 -30.27 12.51
CA VAL A 194 0.21 -30.07 12.43
C VAL A 194 0.57 -28.78 13.13
N GLU A 195 1.68 -28.76 13.86
CA GLU A 195 2.19 -27.54 14.50
C GLU A 195 2.55 -26.46 13.46
N LEU A 196 2.28 -25.20 13.80
CA LEU A 196 2.60 -24.09 12.91
C LEU A 196 4.11 -23.84 12.92
N PRO A 197 4.81 -23.95 11.77
CA PRO A 197 6.28 -23.93 11.75
C PRO A 197 6.89 -22.53 11.82
N VAL A 198 6.08 -21.47 11.84
CA VAL A 198 6.54 -20.08 11.68
C VAL A 198 5.80 -19.19 12.67
N SER A 199 6.50 -18.22 13.24
CA SER A 199 5.98 -17.17 14.11
C SER A 199 5.47 -15.96 13.33
N ILE A 200 4.70 -15.08 13.98
CA ILE A 200 4.22 -13.85 13.34
C ILE A 200 5.38 -12.90 12.96
N GLN A 201 6.46 -12.87 13.74
CA GLN A 201 7.63 -12.05 13.45
C GLN A 201 8.37 -12.54 12.20
N GLU A 202 8.52 -13.85 12.05
CA GLU A 202 9.09 -14.44 10.84
C GLU A 202 8.20 -14.17 9.62
N MET A 203 6.88 -14.19 9.79
CA MET A 203 5.95 -13.81 8.71
C MET A 203 6.13 -12.36 8.28
N LEU A 204 6.34 -11.44 9.23
CA LEU A 204 6.65 -10.04 8.91
C LEU A 204 7.95 -9.90 8.13
N ILE A 205 8.99 -10.66 8.49
CA ILE A 205 10.26 -10.67 7.76
C ILE A 205 10.05 -11.17 6.32
N LEU A 206 9.22 -12.19 6.11
CA LEU A 206 8.89 -12.69 4.78
C LEU A 206 8.15 -11.66 3.93
N GLU A 207 7.20 -10.93 4.51
CA GLU A 207 6.51 -9.82 3.82
C GLU A 207 7.49 -8.71 3.44
N LEU A 208 8.36 -8.32 4.38
CA LEU A 208 9.37 -7.31 4.13
C LEU A 208 10.33 -7.72 3.00
N LEU A 209 10.77 -8.98 2.98
CA LEU A 209 11.63 -9.51 1.92
C LEU A 209 10.96 -9.53 0.55
N ARG A 210 9.66 -9.85 0.50
CA ARG A 210 8.88 -9.83 -0.73
C ARG A 210 8.78 -8.40 -1.27
N TRP A 211 8.32 -7.46 -0.44
CA TRP A 211 8.23 -6.04 -0.78
C TRP A 211 9.58 -5.47 -1.23
N PHE A 212 10.66 -5.80 -0.53
CA PHE A 212 12.01 -5.36 -0.89
C PHE A 212 12.40 -5.77 -2.31
N LYS A 213 12.08 -7.01 -2.70
CA LYS A 213 12.49 -7.59 -3.99
C LYS A 213 11.57 -7.25 -5.15
N GLU A 214 10.27 -7.16 -4.89
CA GLU A 214 9.25 -7.05 -5.93
C GLU A 214 8.78 -5.61 -6.13
N ASP A 215 8.74 -4.81 -5.06
CA ASP A 215 8.11 -3.48 -5.09
C ASP A 215 9.11 -2.33 -4.93
N PHE A 216 10.11 -2.48 -4.06
CA PHE A 216 10.99 -1.36 -3.69
C PHE A 216 12.27 -1.26 -4.52
N PHE A 217 13.00 -2.38 -4.72
CA PHE A 217 14.23 -2.38 -5.51
C PHE A 217 14.02 -2.97 -6.90
N THR A 218 14.71 -2.40 -7.88
CA THR A 218 14.82 -2.92 -9.24
C THR A 218 16.27 -3.28 -9.56
N TRP A 219 16.46 -4.36 -10.31
CA TRP A 219 17.78 -4.69 -10.86
C TRP A 219 18.15 -3.68 -11.95
N VAL A 220 19.39 -3.19 -11.90
CA VAL A 220 19.97 -2.31 -12.93
C VAL A 220 21.21 -3.00 -13.47
N ASP A 221 21.19 -3.30 -14.77
CA ASP A 221 22.34 -3.85 -15.51
C ASP A 221 23.04 -2.71 -16.27
N SER A 222 22.31 -2.04 -17.16
CA SER A 222 22.73 -0.80 -17.81
C SER A 222 21.63 0.26 -17.66
N PRO A 223 21.92 1.46 -17.13
CA PRO A 223 20.93 2.53 -17.08
C PRO A 223 20.62 3.03 -18.50
N LEU A 224 19.38 3.46 -18.74
CA LEU A 224 19.03 4.09 -20.01
C LEU A 224 19.73 5.45 -20.16
N CYS A 225 20.06 5.81 -21.40
CA CYS A 225 20.65 7.13 -21.68
C CYS A 225 19.64 8.25 -21.35
N GLU A 226 20.05 9.23 -20.54
CA GLU A 226 19.18 10.35 -20.15
C GLU A 226 18.65 11.15 -21.35
N ASN A 227 19.42 11.24 -22.44
CA ASN A 227 19.08 12.08 -23.59
C ASN A 227 18.26 11.34 -24.67
N CYS A 228 18.56 10.07 -24.94
CA CYS A 228 17.89 9.30 -26.01
C CYS A 228 17.09 8.09 -25.53
N GLN A 229 17.13 7.77 -24.24
CA GLN A 229 16.46 6.60 -23.62
C GLN A 229 16.86 5.25 -24.23
N GLY A 230 17.98 5.19 -24.95
CA GLY A 230 18.55 3.95 -25.49
C GLY A 230 19.34 3.17 -24.44
N GLU A 231 19.61 1.91 -24.74
CA GLU A 231 20.49 1.04 -23.94
C GLU A 231 21.90 1.62 -23.87
N SER A 232 22.49 1.64 -22.66
CA SER A 232 23.88 2.03 -22.47
C SER A 232 24.78 0.80 -22.39
N THR A 233 26.05 0.99 -22.72
CA THR A 233 27.08 -0.02 -22.55
C THR A 233 28.18 0.52 -21.65
N PHE A 234 28.72 -0.34 -20.81
CA PHE A 234 29.87 0.00 -19.98
C PHE A 234 31.02 0.56 -20.82
N SER A 235 31.64 1.65 -20.36
CA SER A 235 32.77 2.29 -21.03
C SER A 235 34.06 2.19 -20.20
N HIS A 236 34.12 2.92 -19.09
CA HIS A 236 35.29 2.99 -18.22
C HIS A 236 34.87 3.58 -16.87
N MET A 237 35.66 3.30 -15.82
CA MET A 237 35.45 3.95 -14.53
C MET A 237 35.73 5.45 -14.62
N ALA A 238 34.78 6.29 -14.19
CA ALA A 238 34.98 7.72 -14.20
C ALA A 238 36.11 8.13 -13.23
N THR A 239 37.04 8.95 -13.74
CA THR A 239 38.18 9.47 -12.95
C THR A 239 37.92 10.89 -12.42
N ASP A 240 36.78 11.50 -12.77
CA ASP A 240 36.42 12.85 -12.34
C ASP A 240 36.18 12.88 -10.81
N PRO A 241 36.94 13.70 -10.04
CA PRO A 241 36.73 13.87 -8.61
C PRO A 241 35.32 14.36 -8.24
N ASN A 242 34.68 15.14 -9.11
CA ASN A 242 33.35 15.70 -8.86
C ASN A 242 32.26 14.63 -8.91
N LEU A 243 32.40 13.61 -9.77
CA LEU A 243 31.47 12.48 -9.86
C LEU A 243 31.60 11.52 -8.65
N ASN A 244 32.77 11.52 -7.99
CA ASN A 244 33.05 10.70 -6.81
C ASN A 244 32.61 11.36 -5.49
N ALA A 245 31.84 12.45 -5.54
CA ALA A 245 31.37 13.15 -4.34
C ALA A 245 30.50 12.27 -3.42
N TYR A 246 29.74 11.32 -4.01
CA TYR A 246 28.77 10.49 -3.28
C TYR A 246 29.13 9.00 -3.27
N THR A 247 30.05 8.57 -4.14
CA THR A 247 30.46 7.17 -4.28
C THR A 247 31.95 7.09 -4.61
N LYS A 248 32.58 5.97 -4.24
CA LYS A 248 33.99 5.70 -4.58
C LYS A 248 34.16 5.09 -5.97
N ARG A 249 33.06 4.80 -6.65
CA ARG A 249 33.02 4.12 -7.95
C ARG A 249 31.83 4.61 -8.75
N VAL A 250 32.09 5.05 -9.97
CA VAL A 250 31.10 5.42 -10.98
C VAL A 250 31.48 4.67 -12.24
N GLU A 251 30.54 3.89 -12.76
CA GLU A 251 30.72 3.01 -13.93
C GLU A 251 30.35 3.69 -15.24
#